data_AF-A0A6N7RQM1-F1
#
_entry.id   AF-A0A6N7RQM1-F1
#
_cell.length_a   1.000
_cell.length_b   1.000
_cell.length_c   1.000
_cell.angle_alpha   90.00
_cell.angle_beta   90.00
_cell.angle_gamma   90.00
#
_symmetry.space_group_name_H-M   'P 1'
#
loop_
_entity.id
_entity.type
_entity.pdbx_description
1 polymer ?
#
loop_
_entity_poly.entity_id
_entity_poly.type
_entity_poly.pdbx_seq_one_letter_code
_entity_poly.pdbx_strand_id
1 'polypeptide(L)'
;MSHGIALRAFEDDDLPLFESWLARPHVAAWYGDPLEWIDEVKGRRGDFAFLHHFIVEADGEPIGFCQFYEYARGGEDWHGDLDVAGVYSIDYLIGETSYLGKGNGAAIVGALVDRIAARDDARRIIVQPEPENKASCGALLSNGFSFDSARRLYALDVAKGAQHG
;
A
#
# COMPACT_ATOMS: atom_id res chain seq x y z
N MET A 1 -17.45 12.08 -11.96
CA MET A 1 -16.07 12.58 -12.13
C MET A 1 -15.26 12.00 -10.99
N SER A 2 -14.42 11.02 -11.26
CA SER A 2 -13.41 10.59 -10.29
C SER A 2 -12.35 11.69 -10.23
N HIS A 3 -12.19 12.31 -9.06
CA HIS A 3 -11.08 13.21 -8.83
C HIS A 3 -9.80 12.35 -8.80
N GLY A 4 -8.78 12.73 -9.56
CA GLY A 4 -7.52 12.02 -9.59
C GLY A 4 -6.81 12.17 -8.24
N ILE A 5 -6.15 11.10 -7.78
CA ILE A 5 -5.28 11.19 -6.60
C ILE A 5 -3.84 11.49 -7.03
N ALA A 6 -3.08 12.11 -6.14
CA ALA A 6 -1.63 12.27 -6.27
C ALA A 6 -0.92 11.61 -5.09
N LEU A 7 0.28 11.09 -5.34
CA LEU A 7 1.15 10.52 -4.30
C LEU A 7 2.38 11.40 -4.16
N ARG A 8 2.50 12.13 -3.06
CA ARG A 8 3.72 12.87 -2.72
C ARG A 8 4.50 12.15 -1.63
N ALA A 9 5.82 12.37 -1.59
CA ALA A 9 6.66 11.80 -0.55
C ALA A 9 6.20 12.26 0.85
N PHE A 10 6.30 11.36 1.82
CA PHE A 10 6.04 11.64 3.23
C PHE A 10 7.16 12.48 3.84
N GLU A 11 6.80 13.59 4.49
CA GLU A 11 7.73 14.52 5.14
C GLU A 11 7.54 14.55 6.66
N ASP A 12 8.51 15.12 7.39
CA ASP A 12 8.47 15.14 8.87
C ASP A 12 7.24 15.89 9.41
N ASP A 13 6.75 16.88 8.68
CA ASP A 13 5.55 17.66 9.02
C ASP A 13 4.24 16.88 8.87
N ASP A 14 4.26 15.73 8.18
CA ASP A 14 3.09 14.85 8.01
C ASP A 14 2.85 13.93 9.20
N LEU A 15 3.85 13.77 10.06
CA LEU A 15 3.80 12.83 11.19
C LEU A 15 2.59 13.07 12.11
N PRO A 16 2.28 14.31 12.55
CA PRO A 16 1.10 14.53 13.39
C PRO A 16 -0.22 14.18 12.68
N LEU A 17 -0.31 14.40 11.37
CA LEU A 17 -1.49 14.06 10.59
C LEU A 17 -1.64 12.54 10.47
N PHE A 18 -0.56 11.84 10.17
CA PHE A 18 -0.52 10.38 10.10
C PHE A 18 -0.89 9.73 11.45
N GLU A 19 -0.33 10.20 12.56
CA GLU A 19 -0.69 9.77 13.92
C GLU A 19 -2.19 9.95 14.17
N SER A 20 -2.76 11.10 13.75
CA SER A 20 -4.19 11.37 13.89
C SER A 20 -5.06 10.38 13.10
N TRP A 21 -4.59 9.92 11.93
CA TRP A 21 -5.30 8.95 11.11
C TRP A 21 -5.25 7.54 11.68
N LEU A 22 -4.10 7.11 12.19
CA LEU A 22 -3.95 5.81 12.86
C LEU A 22 -4.90 5.67 14.05
N ALA A 23 -5.17 6.76 14.77
CA ALA A 23 -6.11 6.78 15.89
C ALA A 23 -7.61 6.75 15.46
N ARG A 24 -7.93 6.88 14.17
CA ARG A 24 -9.33 6.89 13.73
C ARG A 24 -9.92 5.47 13.78
N PRO A 25 -11.16 5.28 14.28
CA PRO A 25 -11.73 3.95 14.48
C PRO A 25 -11.74 3.05 13.23
N HIS A 26 -11.95 3.62 12.05
CA HIS A 26 -11.99 2.86 10.79
C HIS A 26 -10.60 2.47 10.26
N VAL A 27 -9.53 3.10 10.75
CA VAL A 27 -8.13 2.75 10.45
C VAL A 27 -7.60 1.80 11.52
N ALA A 28 -7.76 2.15 12.79
CA ALA A 28 -7.32 1.37 13.95
C ALA A 28 -7.87 -0.07 13.96
N ALA A 29 -9.04 -0.31 13.35
CA ALA A 29 -9.60 -1.64 13.19
C ALA A 29 -8.72 -2.61 12.36
N TRP A 30 -7.77 -2.10 11.56
CA TRP A 30 -6.99 -2.88 10.61
C TRP A 30 -5.47 -2.74 10.75
N TYR A 31 -5.00 -1.72 11.48
CA TYR A 31 -3.59 -1.31 11.49
C TYR A 31 -2.80 -1.75 12.75
N GLY A 32 -3.42 -2.49 13.68
CA GLY A 32 -2.70 -3.00 14.85
C GLY A 32 -2.22 -1.88 15.78
N ASP A 33 -0.98 -2.01 16.29
CA ASP A 33 -0.38 -1.01 17.19
C ASP A 33 0.11 0.21 16.40
N PRO A 34 -0.45 1.42 16.63
CA PRO A 34 0.00 2.62 15.93
C PRO A 34 1.47 2.97 16.19
N LEU A 35 2.08 2.54 17.30
CA LEU A 35 3.47 2.85 17.61
C LEU A 35 4.44 2.20 16.62
N GLU A 36 4.14 1.00 16.13
CA GLU A 36 4.98 0.31 15.13
C GLU A 36 5.07 1.12 13.83
N TRP A 37 3.93 1.61 13.34
CA TRP A 37 3.86 2.46 12.14
C TRP A 37 4.55 3.82 12.34
N ILE A 38 4.42 4.41 13.54
CA ILE A 38 5.05 5.68 13.88
C ILE A 38 6.59 5.54 13.91
N ASP A 39 7.09 4.47 14.52
CA ASP A 39 8.52 4.19 14.60
C ASP A 39 9.10 3.88 13.21
N GLU A 40 8.35 3.16 12.38
CA GLU A 40 8.68 2.88 10.99
C GLU A 40 8.87 4.18 10.19
N VAL A 41 7.87 5.08 10.17
CA VAL A 41 7.97 6.33 9.41
C VAL A 41 9.04 7.26 9.99
N LYS A 42 9.32 7.22 11.30
CA LYS A 42 10.45 7.98 11.89
C LYS A 42 11.80 7.44 11.45
N GLY A 43 11.93 6.11 11.31
CA GLY A 43 13.14 5.45 10.86
C GLY A 43 13.32 5.38 9.35
N ARG A 44 12.44 6.01 8.55
CA ARG A 44 12.46 5.98 7.06
C ARG A 44 13.74 6.51 6.39
N ARG A 45 14.63 7.16 7.15
CA ARG A 45 15.97 7.60 6.69
C ARG A 45 17.10 6.68 7.18
N GLY A 46 16.78 5.59 7.87
CA GLY A 46 17.71 4.63 8.47
C GLY A 46 17.26 3.19 8.21
N ASP A 47 16.91 2.46 9.27
CA ASP A 47 16.57 1.03 9.21
C ASP A 47 15.41 0.73 8.25
N PHE A 48 14.51 1.68 8.07
CA PHE A 48 13.31 1.58 7.23
C PHE A 48 13.46 2.31 5.88
N ALA A 49 14.68 2.65 5.45
CA ALA A 49 14.93 3.36 4.20
C ALA A 49 14.56 2.58 2.92
N PHE A 50 14.23 1.30 3.04
CA PHE A 50 13.73 0.47 1.95
C PHE A 50 12.22 0.63 1.70
N LEU A 51 11.51 1.25 2.64
CA LEU A 51 10.08 1.55 2.52
C LEU A 51 9.90 2.88 1.79
N HIS A 52 8.94 2.91 0.88
CA HIS A 52 8.60 4.12 0.13
C HIS A 52 7.28 4.67 0.64
N HIS A 53 7.34 5.64 1.56
CA HIS A 53 6.18 6.25 2.19
C HIS A 53 5.64 7.46 1.42
N PHE A 54 4.31 7.54 1.30
CA PHE A 54 3.61 8.61 0.59
C PHE A 54 2.41 9.13 1.35
N ILE A 55 2.14 10.42 1.18
CA ILE A 55 0.83 11.02 1.43
C ILE A 55 0.00 10.96 0.16
N VAL A 56 -1.23 10.49 0.31
CA VAL A 56 -2.25 10.47 -0.74
C VAL A 56 -2.99 11.79 -0.68
N GLU A 57 -2.99 12.53 -1.78
CA GLU A 57 -3.70 13.80 -1.93
C GLU A 57 -4.84 13.67 -2.94
N ALA A 58 -5.98 14.28 -2.64
CA ALA A 58 -7.10 14.46 -3.56
C ALA A 58 -7.50 15.93 -3.55
N ASP A 59 -7.61 16.54 -4.74
CA ASP A 59 -7.90 17.97 -4.90
C ASP A 59 -6.94 18.89 -4.12
N GLY A 60 -5.69 18.46 -3.95
CA GLY A 60 -4.64 19.19 -3.21
C GLY A 60 -4.70 19.02 -1.69
N GLU A 61 -5.64 18.23 -1.16
CA GLU A 61 -5.79 17.98 0.27
C GLU A 61 -5.27 16.57 0.62
N PRO A 62 -4.52 16.41 1.72
CA PRO A 62 -4.08 15.10 2.19
C PRO A 62 -5.28 14.29 2.73
N ILE A 63 -5.49 13.10 2.17
CA ILE A 63 -6.63 12.24 2.51
C ILE A 63 -6.25 10.90 3.14
N GLY A 64 -4.99 10.50 3.00
CA GLY A 64 -4.52 9.21 3.45
C GLY A 64 -3.03 9.02 3.25
N PHE A 65 -2.60 7.80 3.52
CA PHE A 65 -1.20 7.38 3.48
C PHE A 65 -1.11 6.07 2.72
N CYS A 66 0.00 5.85 2.03
CA CYS A 66 0.32 4.56 1.48
C CYS A 66 1.82 4.34 1.34
N GLN A 67 2.20 3.09 1.19
CA GLN A 67 3.57 2.69 0.96
C GLN A 67 3.70 1.48 0.07
N PHE A 68 4.91 1.29 -0.46
CA PHE A 68 5.34 0.02 -1.05
C PHE A 68 6.77 -0.30 -0.65
N TYR A 69 7.12 -1.59 -0.70
CA TYR A 69 8.46 -2.07 -0.37
C TYR A 69 8.79 -3.39 -1.07
N GLU A 70 10.09 -3.67 -1.18
CA GLU A 70 10.60 -4.99 -1.52
C GLU A 70 10.24 -5.96 -0.38
N TYR A 71 9.36 -6.93 -0.66
CA TYR A 71 8.80 -7.84 0.35
C TYR A 71 9.90 -8.60 1.11
N ALA A 72 10.97 -9.02 0.42
CA ALA A 72 12.09 -9.72 1.02
C ALA A 72 12.84 -8.92 2.11
N ARG A 73 12.61 -7.59 2.22
CA ARG A 73 13.23 -6.73 3.22
C ARG A 73 12.35 -6.45 4.43
N GLY A 74 11.04 -6.69 4.35
CA GLY A 74 10.12 -6.44 5.47
C GLY A 74 10.21 -7.48 6.58
N GLY A 75 10.85 -8.63 6.31
CA GLY A 75 11.07 -9.69 7.30
C GLY A 75 9.85 -10.57 7.55
N GLU A 76 8.81 -10.46 6.73
CA GLU A 76 7.59 -11.26 6.83
C GLU A 76 7.75 -12.64 6.16
N ASP A 77 6.92 -13.60 6.58
CA ASP A 77 6.99 -15.01 6.15
C ASP A 77 5.66 -15.59 5.65
N TRP A 78 4.65 -14.74 5.42
CA TRP A 78 3.30 -15.16 4.98
C TRP A 78 3.18 -15.53 3.49
N HIS A 79 4.26 -15.43 2.71
CA HIS A 79 4.31 -15.75 1.29
C HIS A 79 4.23 -17.26 0.97
N GLY A 80 4.32 -18.13 1.99
CA GLY A 80 4.31 -19.57 1.82
C GLY A 80 5.57 -20.06 1.11
N ASP A 81 5.40 -20.73 -0.04
CA ASP A 81 6.47 -21.29 -0.88
C ASP A 81 6.82 -20.41 -2.10
N LEU A 82 6.31 -19.16 -2.16
CA LEU A 82 6.63 -18.26 -3.27
C LEU A 82 8.10 -17.83 -3.26
N ASP A 83 8.72 -17.78 -4.44
CA ASP A 83 9.98 -17.07 -4.62
C ASP A 83 9.74 -15.56 -4.39
N VAL A 84 10.47 -15.00 -3.44
CA VAL A 84 10.36 -13.58 -3.03
C VAL A 84 11.22 -12.65 -3.89
N ALA A 85 12.01 -13.17 -4.82
CA ALA A 85 12.81 -12.35 -5.72
C ALA A 85 11.92 -11.48 -6.65
N GLY A 86 12.07 -10.16 -6.55
CA GLY A 86 11.27 -9.19 -7.31
C GLY A 86 9.82 -9.09 -6.84
N VAL A 87 9.53 -9.56 -5.62
CA VAL A 87 8.23 -9.44 -4.98
C VAL A 87 8.17 -8.15 -4.17
N TYR A 88 7.08 -7.42 -4.35
CA TYR A 88 6.76 -6.21 -3.62
C TYR A 88 5.46 -6.39 -2.83
N SER A 89 5.29 -5.59 -1.79
CA SER A 89 4.05 -5.49 -1.03
C SER A 89 3.65 -4.02 -0.87
N ILE A 90 2.38 -3.79 -0.53
CA ILE A 90 1.77 -2.46 -0.40
C ILE A 90 0.90 -2.38 0.84
N ASP A 91 0.90 -1.20 1.46
CA ASP A 91 -0.01 -0.84 2.55
C ASP A 91 -0.63 0.52 2.27
N TYR A 92 -1.89 0.72 2.66
CA TYR A 92 -2.61 1.96 2.39
C TYR A 92 -3.81 2.18 3.31
N LEU A 93 -4.03 3.43 3.67
CA LEU A 93 -5.17 3.87 4.46
C LEU A 93 -5.76 5.16 3.91
N ILE A 94 -7.05 5.35 4.15
CA ILE A 94 -7.73 6.63 3.96
C ILE A 94 -8.08 7.13 5.34
N GLY A 95 -7.40 8.20 5.76
CA GLY A 95 -7.64 8.84 7.04
C GLY A 95 -8.94 9.65 7.05
N GLU A 96 -9.21 10.37 5.96
CA GLU A 96 -10.36 11.25 5.87
C GLU A 96 -11.66 10.51 5.52
N THR A 97 -12.60 10.49 6.48
CA THR A 97 -13.84 9.70 6.38
C THR A 97 -14.74 10.14 5.23
N SER A 98 -14.69 11.43 4.87
CA SER A 98 -15.41 11.99 3.72
C SER A 98 -14.93 11.43 2.38
N TYR A 99 -13.76 10.77 2.33
CA TYR A 99 -13.18 10.15 1.14
C TYR A 99 -13.37 8.63 1.08
N LEU A 100 -13.99 8.01 2.10
CA LEU A 100 -14.32 6.58 2.11
C LEU A 100 -15.46 6.27 1.15
N GLY A 101 -15.47 5.05 0.59
CA GLY A 101 -16.55 4.55 -0.26
C GLY A 101 -16.70 5.24 -1.63
N LYS A 102 -15.71 6.06 -2.04
CA LYS A 102 -15.73 6.86 -3.28
C LYS A 102 -14.79 6.34 -4.38
N GLY A 103 -14.23 5.14 -4.22
CA GLY A 103 -13.25 4.57 -5.14
C GLY A 103 -11.80 4.99 -4.90
N ASN A 104 -11.53 5.86 -3.92
CA ASN A 104 -10.17 6.32 -3.61
C ASN A 104 -9.23 5.18 -3.20
N GLY A 105 -9.71 4.16 -2.49
CA GLY A 105 -8.88 2.99 -2.14
C GLY A 105 -8.38 2.24 -3.37
N ALA A 106 -9.25 2.03 -4.35
CA ALA A 106 -8.87 1.41 -5.61
C ALA A 106 -7.91 2.30 -6.42
N ALA A 107 -8.11 3.62 -6.38
CA ALA A 107 -7.18 4.56 -7.02
C ALA A 107 -5.79 4.52 -6.39
N ILE A 108 -5.69 4.44 -5.05
CA ILE A 108 -4.42 4.33 -4.31
C ILE A 108 -3.69 3.05 -4.72
N VAL A 109 -4.38 1.91 -4.71
CA VAL A 109 -3.81 0.63 -5.13
C VAL A 109 -3.28 0.72 -6.57
N GLY A 110 -4.05 1.26 -7.50
CA GLY A 110 -3.62 1.43 -8.89
C GLY A 110 -2.36 2.29 -9.01
N ALA A 111 -2.29 3.40 -8.30
CA ALA A 111 -1.11 4.27 -8.29
C ALA A 111 0.14 3.58 -7.71
N LEU A 112 -0.02 2.73 -6.70
CA LEU A 112 1.09 1.92 -6.16
C LEU A 112 1.53 0.83 -7.14
N VAL A 113 0.58 0.15 -7.79
CA VAL A 113 0.86 -0.84 -8.84
C VAL A 113 1.68 -0.21 -9.96
N ASP A 114 1.30 0.97 -10.44
CA ASP A 114 2.04 1.68 -11.50
C ASP A 114 3.47 2.03 -11.06
N ARG A 115 3.65 2.50 -9.82
CA ARG A 115 4.98 2.81 -9.27
C ARG A 115 5.86 1.57 -9.15
N ILE A 116 5.31 0.44 -8.70
CA ILE A 116 6.04 -0.83 -8.60
C ILE A 116 6.34 -1.39 -10.00
N ALA A 117 5.39 -1.30 -10.94
CA ALA A 117 5.57 -1.79 -12.30
C ALA A 117 6.68 -1.06 -13.07
N ALA A 118 7.00 0.18 -12.68
CA ALA A 118 8.11 0.94 -13.22
C ALA A 118 9.49 0.50 -12.68
N ARG A 119 9.55 -0.45 -11.73
CA ARG A 119 10.80 -0.98 -11.17
C ARG A 119 11.31 -2.13 -12.05
N ASP A 120 12.60 -2.11 -12.39
CA ASP A 120 13.20 -3.09 -13.30
C ASP A 120 13.17 -4.53 -12.78
N ASP A 121 13.21 -4.69 -11.46
CA ASP A 121 13.22 -5.97 -10.76
C ASP A 121 11.82 -6.47 -10.38
N ALA A 122 10.78 -5.64 -10.48
CA ALA A 122 9.42 -6.04 -10.12
C ALA A 122 8.89 -7.17 -11.00
N ARG A 123 8.35 -8.19 -10.33
CA ARG A 123 7.75 -9.38 -10.93
C ARG A 123 6.34 -9.61 -10.42
N ARG A 124 6.10 -9.35 -9.14
CA ARG A 124 4.82 -9.64 -8.49
C ARG A 124 4.59 -8.69 -7.33
N ILE A 125 3.32 -8.38 -7.09
CA ILE A 125 2.86 -7.69 -5.90
C ILE A 125 2.00 -8.67 -5.11
N ILE A 126 2.29 -8.83 -3.81
CA ILE A 126 1.49 -9.63 -2.89
C ILE A 126 0.98 -8.77 -1.74
N VAL A 127 -0.23 -9.04 -1.25
CA VAL A 127 -0.85 -8.32 -0.13
C VAL A 127 -1.69 -9.30 0.69
N GLN A 128 -1.59 -9.25 2.01
CA GLN A 128 -2.39 -10.07 2.92
C GLN A 128 -3.26 -9.19 3.83
N PRO A 129 -4.36 -8.60 3.31
CA PRO A 129 -5.30 -7.90 4.17
C PRO A 129 -6.14 -8.89 4.99
N GLU A 130 -6.67 -8.43 6.11
CA GLU A 130 -7.66 -9.20 6.87
C GLU A 130 -8.89 -9.54 5.99
N PRO A 131 -9.38 -10.80 5.98
CA PRO A 131 -10.52 -11.21 5.16
C PRO A 131 -11.79 -10.39 5.42
N GLU A 132 -11.97 -9.87 6.62
CA GLU A 132 -13.07 -9.03 7.06
C GLU A 132 -13.00 -7.61 6.47
N ASN A 133 -11.81 -7.15 6.05
CA ASN A 133 -11.62 -5.87 5.39
C ASN A 133 -12.07 -5.94 3.92
N LYS A 134 -13.39 -6.06 3.71
CA LYS A 134 -14.00 -6.19 2.38
C LYS A 134 -13.72 -4.99 1.48
N ALA A 135 -13.52 -3.81 2.06
CA ALA A 135 -13.14 -2.61 1.31
C ALA A 135 -11.75 -2.76 0.69
N SER A 136 -10.75 -3.19 1.48
CA SER A 136 -9.39 -3.45 0.99
C SER A 136 -9.37 -4.60 -0.02
N CYS A 137 -10.03 -5.73 0.29
CA CYS A 137 -10.19 -6.85 -0.64
C CYS A 137 -10.78 -6.41 -1.99
N GLY A 138 -11.84 -5.59 -1.97
CA GLY A 138 -12.47 -5.07 -3.18
C GLY A 138 -11.58 -4.11 -3.97
N ALA A 139 -10.78 -3.28 -3.29
CA ALA A 139 -9.81 -2.38 -3.92
C ALA A 139 -8.71 -3.15 -4.66
N LEU A 140 -8.19 -4.23 -4.06
CA LEU A 140 -7.21 -5.12 -4.68
C LEU A 140 -7.79 -5.81 -5.91
N LEU A 141 -8.97 -6.44 -5.78
CA LEU A 141 -9.64 -7.13 -6.90
C LEU A 141 -9.92 -6.18 -8.08
N SER A 142 -10.29 -4.93 -7.80
CA SER A 142 -10.56 -3.93 -8.84
C SER A 142 -9.31 -3.52 -9.64
N ASN A 143 -8.12 -3.81 -9.10
CA ASN A 143 -6.82 -3.55 -9.73
C ASN A 143 -6.18 -4.83 -10.28
N GLY A 144 -6.96 -5.90 -10.50
CA GLY A 144 -6.49 -7.11 -11.16
C GLY A 144 -5.80 -8.11 -10.24
N PHE A 145 -5.72 -7.87 -8.94
CA PHE A 145 -5.24 -8.87 -8.00
C PHE A 145 -6.19 -10.07 -7.99
N SER A 146 -5.62 -11.27 -7.86
CA SER A 146 -6.36 -12.51 -7.65
C SER A 146 -6.07 -13.05 -6.26
N PHE A 147 -7.10 -13.57 -5.58
CA PHE A 147 -6.92 -14.22 -4.28
C PHE A 147 -6.38 -15.64 -4.47
N ASP A 148 -5.18 -15.88 -3.96
CA ASP A 148 -4.60 -17.22 -3.82
C ASP A 148 -5.12 -17.85 -2.54
N SER A 149 -6.02 -18.81 -2.67
CA SER A 149 -6.64 -19.49 -1.53
C SER A 149 -5.69 -20.46 -0.80
N ALA A 150 -4.66 -20.97 -1.47
CA ALA A 150 -3.69 -21.88 -0.86
C ALA A 150 -2.76 -21.12 0.09
N ARG A 151 -2.36 -19.91 -0.31
CA ARG A 151 -1.46 -19.04 0.47
C ARG A 151 -2.20 -17.98 1.29
N ARG A 152 -3.52 -17.83 1.07
CA ARG A 152 -4.39 -16.85 1.72
C ARG A 152 -3.86 -15.41 1.57
N LEU A 153 -3.50 -15.04 0.35
CA LEU A 153 -3.01 -13.70 0.00
C LEU A 153 -3.57 -13.27 -1.35
N TYR A 154 -3.55 -11.97 -1.64
CA TYR A 154 -3.81 -11.44 -2.97
C TYR A 154 -2.50 -11.30 -3.73
N ALA A 155 -2.49 -11.68 -5.01
CA ALA A 155 -1.33 -11.57 -5.87
C ALA A 155 -1.67 -10.90 -7.20
N LEU A 156 -0.74 -10.11 -7.72
CA LEU A 156 -0.76 -9.53 -9.05
C LEU A 156 0.61 -9.74 -9.70
N ASP A 157 0.64 -10.44 -10.83
CA ASP A 157 1.85 -10.53 -11.65
C ASP A 157 2.05 -9.23 -12.42
N VAL A 158 3.24 -8.65 -12.28
CA VAL A 158 3.62 -7.43 -12.98
C VAL A 158 4.10 -7.84 -14.36
N ALA A 159 3.25 -7.70 -15.38
CA ALA A 159 3.65 -7.95 -16.75
C ALA A 159 4.72 -6.93 -17.16
N LYS A 160 5.94 -7.39 -17.45
CA LYS A 160 6.90 -6.57 -18.17
C LYS A 160 6.30 -6.31 -19.54
N GLY A 161 6.02 -5.04 -19.86
CA GLY A 161 5.74 -4.65 -21.22
C GLY A 161 6.82 -5.25 -22.11
N ALA A 162 6.43 -6.08 -23.08
CA ALA A 162 7.35 -6.58 -24.08
C ALA A 162 7.98 -5.36 -24.76
N GLN A 163 9.21 -5.02 -24.35
CA GLN A 163 10.01 -4.09 -25.13
C GLN A 163 10.23 -4.79 -26.46
N HIS A 164 9.49 -4.31 -27.47
CA HIS A 164 9.69 -4.71 -28.85
C HIS A 164 11.17 -4.47 -29.17
N GLY A 165 11.84 -5.54 -29.59
CA GLY A 165 13.11 -5.44 -30.30
C GLY A 165 12.94 -4.88 -31.70
#